data_AF-K0TAJ8-F1
#
_entry.id   AF-K0TAJ8-F1
#
_cell.length_a   1.000
_cell.length_b   1.000
_cell.length_c   1.000
_cell.angle_alpha   90.00
_cell.angle_beta   90.00
_cell.angle_gamma   90.00
#
_symmetry.space_group_name_H-M   'P 1'
#
loop_
_entity.id
_entity.type
_entity.pdbx_description
1 polymer ?
#
loop_
_entity_poly.entity_id
_entity_poly.type
_entity_poly.pdbx_seq_one_letter_code
_entity_poly.pdbx_strand_id
1 'polypeptide(L)'
;MTTLKLSRERRSTPKLIKSSVVRSILFSFAFFLAYARLLTLVKQSSSAEKITPSAAIDTPSLAEQISSAEKTPSPTIDTTTCIADDPIKPSDITPQPLNATRFVVCLEGGRGQGLGNIMKGQMACYYMAQVYNRIACIKWEAFKVAFDPPHQDMCSKIGTNQVRSAPRASAWNFGQSMSLQQRKEVFASDAPVITFDGNTGAPRYALPSVYDNFLVPTSRLKDTIPWTDPPSCVVHLRKGDNGGDKRRGTDEKTLKALAELDGDCYLITNNMEWYKRFSNAGWAHPPWSDVKRHQMANSKELELWSDWYTIYRASKVYHTASGFSESATGMSGASSQMILGTSDGTLQLECDFMRILEDDGSGGRRLKAIDYELPRA
;
A
#
# COMPACT_ATOMS: atom_id res chain seq x y z
N MET A 1 27.56 79.18 -42.66
CA MET A 1 27.57 78.00 -41.78
C MET A 1 26.26 77.26 -42.02
N THR A 2 26.32 76.14 -42.75
CA THR A 2 25.13 75.39 -43.18
C THR A 2 25.38 73.93 -42.84
N THR A 3 24.59 73.39 -41.91
CA THR A 3 24.79 72.03 -41.36
C THR A 3 23.81 71.06 -42.00
N LEU A 4 24.35 70.00 -42.63
CA LEU A 4 23.61 68.89 -43.23
C LEU A 4 22.94 68.00 -42.17
N LYS A 5 21.67 67.65 -42.40
CA LYS A 5 20.93 66.58 -41.71
C LYS A 5 21.04 65.27 -42.51
N LEU A 6 21.54 64.21 -41.89
CA LEU A 6 21.48 62.83 -42.39
C LEU A 6 20.35 62.07 -41.68
N SER A 7 19.39 61.56 -42.46
CA SER A 7 18.29 60.70 -42.01
C SER A 7 18.77 59.25 -41.83
N ARG A 8 18.43 58.63 -40.69
CA ARG A 8 18.80 57.27 -40.33
C ARG A 8 17.65 56.31 -40.61
N GLU A 9 17.85 55.42 -41.57
CA GLU A 9 16.95 54.35 -42.00
C GLU A 9 16.88 53.23 -40.93
N ARG A 10 15.67 52.81 -40.51
CA ARG A 10 15.44 51.67 -39.60
C ARG A 10 15.27 50.39 -40.41
N ARG A 11 16.24 49.47 -40.34
CA ARG A 11 16.08 48.08 -40.80
C ARG A 11 15.34 47.26 -39.74
N SER A 12 14.24 46.63 -40.14
CA SER A 12 13.50 45.64 -39.34
C SER A 12 14.18 44.28 -39.41
N THR A 13 14.57 43.72 -38.26
CA THR A 13 15.05 42.33 -38.16
C THR A 13 13.87 41.35 -38.02
N PRO A 14 13.90 40.19 -38.69
CA PRO A 14 12.85 39.18 -38.59
C PRO A 14 12.90 38.47 -37.23
N LYS A 15 11.73 38.27 -36.62
CA LYS A 15 11.58 37.58 -35.34
C LYS A 15 11.85 36.08 -35.51
N LEU A 16 12.95 35.60 -34.93
CA LEU A 16 13.27 34.18 -34.77
C LEU A 16 12.19 33.49 -33.92
N ILE A 17 11.48 32.53 -34.52
CA ILE A 17 10.56 31.63 -33.82
C ILE A 17 11.40 30.76 -32.88
N LYS A 18 11.09 30.82 -31.57
CA LYS A 18 11.82 30.09 -30.53
C LYS A 18 11.77 28.58 -30.80
N SER A 19 12.93 27.94 -30.86
CA SER A 19 13.09 26.52 -31.19
C SER A 19 12.33 25.56 -30.26
N SER A 20 11.89 26.02 -29.09
CA SER A 20 11.07 25.21 -28.16
C SER A 20 9.67 24.91 -28.71
N VAL A 21 9.08 25.81 -29.52
CA VAL A 21 7.75 25.61 -30.10
C VAL A 21 7.79 24.52 -31.17
N VAL A 22 8.82 24.53 -32.02
CA VAL A 22 9.01 23.53 -33.07
C VAL A 22 9.25 22.13 -32.47
N ARG A 23 10.01 22.02 -31.37
CA ARG A 23 10.22 20.74 -30.67
C ARG A 23 8.93 20.21 -30.05
N SER A 24 8.09 21.06 -29.49
CA SER A 24 6.80 20.64 -28.88
C SER A 24 5.81 20.13 -29.93
N ILE A 25 5.77 20.74 -31.12
CA ILE A 25 4.94 20.29 -32.24
C ILE A 25 5.43 18.92 -32.77
N LEU A 26 6.75 18.76 -32.95
CA LEU A 26 7.32 17.49 -33.44
C LEU A 26 7.09 16.32 -32.46
N PHE A 27 7.20 16.56 -31.15
CA PHE A 27 6.89 15.55 -30.14
C PHE A 27 5.41 15.14 -30.14
N SER A 28 4.50 16.10 -30.30
CA SER A 28 3.06 15.82 -30.36
C SER A 28 2.68 14.99 -31.58
N PHE A 29 3.32 15.26 -32.73
CA PHE A 29 3.09 14.51 -33.97
C PHE A 29 3.61 13.06 -33.90
N ALA A 30 4.79 12.86 -33.30
CA ALA A 30 5.36 11.53 -33.10
C ALA A 30 4.49 10.66 -32.16
N PHE A 31 3.95 11.26 -31.11
CA PHE A 31 3.03 10.59 -30.18
C PHE A 31 1.73 10.16 -30.87
N PHE A 32 1.15 11.03 -31.70
CA PHE A 32 -0.05 10.69 -32.48
C PHE A 32 0.18 9.53 -33.44
N LEU A 33 1.33 9.48 -34.13
CA LEU A 33 1.67 8.38 -35.04
C LEU A 33 1.89 7.05 -34.30
N ALA A 34 2.51 7.08 -33.13
CA ALA A 34 2.69 5.89 -32.30
C ALA A 34 1.33 5.35 -31.80
N TYR A 35 0.44 6.24 -31.35
CA TYR A 35 -0.89 5.88 -30.90
C TYR A 35 -1.76 5.31 -32.03
N ALA A 36 -1.70 5.91 -33.22
CA ALA A 36 -2.41 5.40 -34.40
C ALA A 36 -1.94 3.98 -34.79
N ARG A 37 -0.63 3.71 -34.74
CA ARG A 37 -0.11 2.34 -34.98
C ARG A 37 -0.59 1.33 -33.95
N LEU A 38 -0.64 1.72 -32.66
CA LEU A 38 -1.12 0.84 -31.59
C LEU A 38 -2.59 0.45 -31.79
N LEU A 39 -3.45 1.42 -32.17
CA LEU A 39 -4.85 1.15 -32.47
C LEU A 39 -5.04 0.20 -33.65
N THR A 40 -4.20 0.32 -34.70
CA THR A 40 -4.25 -0.60 -35.85
C THR A 40 -3.87 -2.03 -35.46
N LEU A 41 -2.88 -2.20 -34.58
CA LEU A 41 -2.45 -3.52 -34.09
C LEU A 41 -3.53 -4.19 -33.21
N VAL A 42 -4.19 -3.42 -32.34
CA VAL A 42 -5.29 -3.93 -31.50
C VAL A 42 -6.48 -4.38 -32.35
N LYS A 43 -6.77 -3.68 -33.45
CA LYS A 43 -7.86 -4.04 -34.36
C LYS A 43 -7.55 -5.30 -35.19
N GLN A 44 -6.27 -5.56 -35.46
CA GLN A 44 -5.84 -6.79 -36.14
C GLN A 44 -5.88 -8.01 -35.22
N SER A 45 -5.63 -7.86 -33.91
CA SER A 45 -5.69 -8.99 -32.98
C SER A 45 -7.13 -9.43 -32.64
N SER A 46 -8.14 -8.58 -32.83
CA SER A 46 -9.53 -8.92 -32.50
C SER A 46 -10.28 -9.71 -33.59
N SER A 47 -9.64 -10.07 -34.71
CA SER A 47 -10.31 -10.69 -35.86
C SER A 47 -9.97 -12.17 -36.08
N ALA A 48 -9.24 -12.80 -35.16
CA ALA A 48 -8.75 -14.17 -35.31
C ALA A 48 -9.14 -15.06 -34.12
N GLU A 49 -10.44 -15.32 -33.92
CA GLU A 49 -10.90 -16.55 -33.26
C GLU A 49 -12.38 -16.80 -33.59
N LYS A 50 -12.64 -17.55 -34.66
CA LYS A 50 -13.95 -18.12 -34.96
C LYS A 50 -13.85 -19.61 -34.64
N ILE A 51 -14.11 -19.96 -33.38
CA ILE A 51 -14.13 -21.34 -32.90
C ILE A 51 -15.46 -21.98 -33.30
N THR A 52 -15.36 -23.09 -34.04
CA THR A 52 -16.46 -23.97 -34.46
C THR A 52 -17.05 -24.71 -33.25
N PRO A 53 -18.38 -24.90 -33.12
CA PRO A 53 -18.95 -25.65 -32.01
C PRO A 53 -18.71 -27.16 -32.21
N SER A 54 -18.01 -27.77 -31.27
CA SER A 54 -17.86 -29.24 -31.16
C SER A 54 -19.04 -29.84 -30.39
N ALA A 55 -19.38 -31.06 -30.75
CA ALA A 55 -20.57 -31.81 -30.37
C ALA A 55 -20.78 -31.93 -28.85
N ALA A 56 -22.06 -31.94 -28.47
CA ALA A 56 -22.55 -32.18 -27.13
C ALA A 56 -22.10 -33.56 -26.61
N ILE A 57 -21.36 -33.55 -25.50
CA ILE A 57 -21.11 -34.72 -24.67
C ILE A 57 -22.04 -34.59 -23.46
N ASP A 58 -22.98 -35.52 -23.33
CA ASP A 58 -23.85 -35.65 -22.16
C ASP A 58 -23.00 -35.79 -20.90
N THR A 59 -22.94 -34.70 -20.14
CA THR A 59 -22.26 -34.65 -18.85
C THR A 59 -23.34 -34.74 -17.77
N PRO A 60 -23.30 -35.72 -16.85
CA PRO A 60 -24.30 -35.85 -15.80
C PRO A 60 -24.30 -34.62 -14.89
N SER A 61 -25.48 -34.26 -14.39
CA SER A 61 -25.67 -33.04 -13.61
C SER A 61 -24.81 -33.07 -12.33
N LEU A 62 -24.21 -31.91 -12.00
CA LEU A 62 -23.39 -31.69 -10.79
C LEU A 62 -24.12 -32.06 -9.48
N ALA A 63 -25.46 -32.17 -9.52
CA ALA A 63 -26.27 -32.56 -8.37
C ALA A 63 -26.19 -34.06 -8.03
N GLU A 64 -25.85 -34.93 -8.97
CA GLU A 64 -25.74 -36.38 -8.72
C GLU A 64 -24.35 -36.81 -8.24
N GLN A 65 -23.29 -36.05 -8.51
CA GLN A 65 -21.93 -36.38 -8.06
C GLN A 65 -21.67 -36.04 -6.58
N ILE A 66 -22.58 -35.34 -5.90
CA ILE A 66 -22.42 -34.91 -4.51
C ILE A 66 -22.97 -35.95 -3.51
N SER A 67 -23.71 -36.98 -3.97
CA SER A 67 -24.40 -37.94 -3.10
C SER A 67 -23.53 -39.07 -2.54
N SER A 68 -22.25 -39.20 -2.93
CA SER A 68 -21.42 -40.36 -2.53
C SER A 68 -19.99 -40.03 -2.10
N ALA A 69 -19.69 -38.77 -1.80
CA ALA A 69 -18.40 -38.42 -1.21
C ALA A 69 -18.42 -38.76 0.29
N GLU A 70 -17.65 -39.78 0.68
CA GLU A 70 -17.27 -40.00 2.08
C GLU A 70 -16.83 -38.67 2.70
N LYS A 71 -17.34 -38.36 3.91
CA LYS A 71 -16.95 -37.19 4.69
C LYS A 71 -15.43 -37.19 4.86
N THR A 72 -14.74 -36.53 3.95
CA THR A 72 -13.33 -36.22 4.09
C THR A 72 -13.23 -35.35 5.35
N PRO A 73 -12.37 -35.70 6.33
CA PRO A 73 -12.26 -34.93 7.55
C PRO A 73 -12.00 -33.46 7.19
N SER A 74 -12.74 -32.55 7.83
CA SER A 74 -12.53 -31.11 7.66
C SER A 74 -11.05 -30.80 7.80
N PRO A 75 -10.47 -29.97 6.91
CA PRO A 75 -9.04 -29.69 6.93
C PRO A 75 -8.62 -29.22 8.33
N THR A 76 -7.69 -29.95 8.95
CA THR A 76 -7.12 -29.55 10.24
C THR A 76 -6.29 -28.28 10.04
N ILE A 77 -6.76 -27.17 10.60
CA ILE A 77 -6.00 -25.92 10.60
C ILE A 77 -5.04 -26.00 11.79
N ASP A 78 -3.73 -25.98 11.53
CA ASP A 78 -2.76 -25.73 12.59
C ASP A 78 -2.87 -24.26 13.01
N THR A 79 -3.66 -24.01 14.05
CA THR A 79 -3.91 -22.66 14.60
C THR A 79 -2.94 -22.32 15.73
N THR A 80 -1.69 -22.82 15.72
CA THR A 80 -0.71 -22.33 16.69
C THR A 80 -0.75 -20.80 16.71
N THR A 81 -1.13 -20.23 17.86
CA THR A 81 -1.48 -18.82 17.96
C THR A 81 -0.26 -17.99 17.61
N CYS A 82 -0.32 -17.26 16.50
CA CYS A 82 0.72 -16.32 16.06
C CYS A 82 0.75 -15.05 16.91
N ILE A 83 0.55 -15.18 18.22
CA ILE A 83 0.82 -14.09 19.15
C ILE A 83 2.33 -14.12 19.30
N ALA A 84 3.01 -13.09 18.80
CA ALA A 84 4.42 -12.93 19.10
C ALA A 84 4.56 -12.88 20.63
N ASP A 85 5.14 -13.92 21.23
CA ASP A 85 5.80 -13.75 22.52
C ASP A 85 6.80 -12.62 22.28
N ASP A 86 6.58 -11.49 22.93
CA ASP A 86 7.25 -10.23 22.66
C ASP A 86 8.50 -10.16 23.57
N PRO A 87 9.71 -10.58 23.12
CA PRO A 87 10.90 -10.56 23.98
C PRO A 87 11.32 -9.13 24.34
N ILE A 88 10.83 -8.12 23.59
CA ILE A 88 11.07 -6.70 23.84
C ILE A 88 9.78 -5.95 23.53
N LYS A 89 8.82 -6.03 24.46
CA LYS A 89 7.76 -5.02 24.51
C LYS A 89 8.47 -3.66 24.48
N PRO A 90 8.10 -2.73 23.58
CA PRO A 90 8.48 -1.34 23.68
C PRO A 90 7.75 -0.68 24.86
N SER A 91 7.80 -1.27 26.06
CA SER A 91 7.28 -0.71 27.30
C SER A 91 8.00 0.58 27.68
N ASP A 92 9.15 0.84 27.06
CA ASP A 92 10.03 1.94 27.45
C ASP A 92 9.93 3.17 26.53
N ILE A 93 9.11 3.12 25.46
CA ILE A 93 8.75 4.33 24.73
C ILE A 93 7.67 5.04 25.54
N THR A 94 8.06 5.64 26.66
CA THR A 94 7.21 6.62 27.32
C THR A 94 7.10 7.80 26.35
N PRO A 95 5.91 8.12 25.83
CA PRO A 95 5.73 9.27 24.95
C PRO A 95 6.25 10.50 25.70
N GLN A 96 7.38 11.04 25.24
CA GLN A 96 7.88 12.29 25.78
C GLN A 96 6.86 13.38 25.43
N PRO A 97 6.60 14.36 26.31
CA PRO A 97 5.73 15.48 25.98
C PRO A 97 6.24 16.12 24.69
N LEU A 98 5.35 16.21 23.69
CA LEU A 98 5.69 16.64 22.34
C LEU A 98 6.41 17.98 22.38
N ASN A 99 7.63 18.03 21.84
CA ASN A 99 8.33 19.29 21.68
C ASN A 99 7.66 20.07 20.55
N ALA A 100 6.88 21.08 20.91
CA ALA A 100 6.09 21.91 20.00
C ALA A 100 6.92 22.71 18.96
N THR A 101 8.25 22.58 18.97
CA THR A 101 9.16 23.29 18.07
C THR A 101 9.91 22.41 17.07
N ARG A 102 9.81 21.07 17.19
CA ARG A 102 10.53 20.13 16.32
C ARG A 102 9.56 19.32 15.47
N PHE A 103 9.78 19.33 14.17
CA PHE A 103 8.89 18.74 13.18
C PHE A 103 9.63 17.74 12.29
N VAL A 104 8.91 16.71 11.85
CA VAL A 104 9.26 15.89 10.68
C VAL A 104 8.15 15.97 9.66
N VAL A 105 8.47 16.34 8.42
CA VAL A 105 7.52 16.37 7.32
C VAL A 105 7.57 15.03 6.59
N CYS A 106 6.52 14.23 6.75
CA CYS A 106 6.34 12.95 6.10
C CYS A 106 5.82 13.18 4.68
N LEU A 107 6.68 12.98 3.69
CA LEU A 107 6.35 13.20 2.29
C LEU A 107 5.63 11.99 1.71
N GLU A 108 4.74 12.21 0.75
CA GLU A 108 4.20 11.16 -0.12
C GLU A 108 5.37 10.51 -0.90
N GLY A 109 5.99 9.48 -0.31
CA GLY A 109 7.01 8.63 -0.92
C GLY A 109 6.45 7.75 -2.04
N GLY A 110 5.50 8.27 -2.81
CA GLY A 110 4.72 7.54 -3.79
C GLY A 110 5.59 6.91 -4.86
N ARG A 111 6.38 7.68 -5.62
CA ARG A 111 7.19 7.17 -6.77
C ARG A 111 6.48 6.09 -7.63
N GLY A 112 5.16 6.17 -7.80
CA GLY A 112 4.34 5.17 -8.52
C GLY A 112 4.06 3.86 -7.77
N GLN A 113 4.30 3.81 -6.46
CA GLN A 113 4.03 2.67 -5.58
C GLN A 113 2.55 2.61 -5.18
N GLY A 114 2.07 1.42 -4.89
CA GLY A 114 0.72 1.21 -4.35
C GLY A 114 0.58 1.67 -2.89
N LEU A 115 -0.68 1.87 -2.46
CA LEU A 115 -1.04 2.40 -1.14
C LEU A 115 -0.27 1.76 0.02
N GLY A 116 -0.21 0.43 0.05
CA GLY A 116 0.44 -0.29 1.15
C GLY A 116 1.91 0.06 1.35
N ASN A 117 2.65 0.24 0.25
CA ASN A 117 4.06 0.63 0.31
C ASN A 117 4.20 2.07 0.82
N ILE A 118 3.34 2.99 0.37
CA ILE A 118 3.35 4.38 0.85
C ILE A 118 3.02 4.42 2.35
N MET A 119 2.03 3.65 2.79
CA MET A 119 1.63 3.54 4.19
C MET A 119 2.76 3.05 5.09
N LYS A 120 3.56 2.06 4.66
CA LYS A 120 4.76 1.63 5.40
C LYS A 120 5.73 2.80 5.63
N GLY A 121 5.92 3.67 4.66
CA GLY A 121 6.74 4.87 4.81
C GLY A 121 6.14 5.91 5.75
N GLN A 122 4.84 6.18 5.64
CA GLN A 122 4.18 7.14 6.54
C GLN A 122 4.25 6.70 8.01
N MET A 123 4.07 5.42 8.28
CA MET A 123 4.20 4.92 9.64
C MET A 123 5.62 4.95 10.15
N ALA A 124 6.60 4.64 9.30
CA ALA A 124 8.00 4.77 9.66
C ALA A 124 8.30 6.21 10.11
N CYS A 125 7.81 7.19 9.33
CA CYS A 125 7.94 8.60 9.67
C CYS A 125 7.28 8.91 11.01
N TYR A 126 6.01 8.53 11.19
CA TYR A 126 5.25 8.84 12.39
C TYR A 126 5.85 8.18 13.64
N TYR A 127 6.19 6.89 13.58
CA TYR A 127 6.85 6.19 14.68
C TYR A 127 8.17 6.86 15.07
N MET A 128 9.03 7.15 14.10
CA MET A 128 10.31 7.81 14.37
C MET A 128 10.10 9.22 14.92
N ALA A 129 9.03 9.91 14.51
CA ALA A 129 8.64 11.18 15.10
C ALA A 129 8.38 11.04 16.61
N GLN A 130 7.62 10.01 17.02
CA GLN A 130 7.34 9.74 18.43
C GLN A 130 8.62 9.43 19.21
N VAL A 131 9.47 8.53 18.68
CA VAL A 131 10.73 8.13 19.33
C VAL A 131 11.66 9.34 19.56
N TYR A 132 11.72 10.26 18.60
CA TYR A 132 12.62 11.42 18.66
C TYR A 132 11.94 12.72 19.09
N ASN A 133 10.75 12.62 19.69
CA ASN A 133 9.97 13.73 20.19
C ASN A 133 9.79 14.87 19.16
N ARG A 134 9.26 14.52 17.99
CA ARG A 134 8.93 15.43 16.89
C ARG A 134 7.45 15.35 16.55
N ILE A 135 6.88 16.46 16.13
CA ILE A 135 5.55 16.51 15.52
C ILE A 135 5.64 15.98 14.08
N ALA A 136 4.85 14.96 13.76
CA ALA A 136 4.73 14.42 12.41
C ALA A 136 3.75 15.24 11.56
N CYS A 137 4.23 15.78 10.45
CA CYS A 137 3.46 16.58 9.51
C CYS A 137 3.27 15.84 8.19
N ILE A 138 2.05 15.36 7.94
CA ILE A 138 1.75 14.52 6.77
C ILE A 138 1.50 15.41 5.56
N LYS A 139 2.43 15.37 4.59
CA LYS A 139 2.28 16.00 3.27
C LYS A 139 1.90 14.94 2.24
N TRP A 140 0.72 14.37 2.45
CA TRP A 140 0.07 13.44 1.53
C TRP A 140 -1.44 13.71 1.57
N GLU A 141 -2.01 14.26 0.50
CA GLU A 141 -3.41 14.68 0.48
C GLU A 141 -4.37 13.48 0.54
N ALA A 142 -4.05 12.38 -0.14
CA ALA A 142 -4.85 11.15 -0.12
C ALA A 142 -5.02 10.59 1.31
N PHE A 143 -3.96 10.65 2.12
CA PHE A 143 -4.05 10.25 3.53
C PHE A 143 -5.02 11.14 4.31
N LYS A 144 -4.95 12.45 4.09
CA LYS A 144 -5.81 13.43 4.77
C LYS A 144 -7.26 13.40 4.31
N VAL A 145 -7.57 12.71 3.21
CA VAL A 145 -8.95 12.40 2.84
C VAL A 145 -9.53 11.30 3.75
N ALA A 146 -8.69 10.36 4.18
CA ALA A 146 -9.08 9.18 4.94
C ALA A 146 -8.95 9.37 6.46
N PHE A 147 -7.91 10.08 6.91
CA PHE A 147 -7.56 10.23 8.31
C PHE A 147 -7.34 11.69 8.71
N ASP A 148 -7.60 11.98 9.98
CA ASP A 148 -7.32 13.26 10.64
C ASP A 148 -6.04 13.14 11.49
N PRO A 149 -4.83 13.27 10.88
CA PRO A 149 -3.60 13.18 11.65
C PRO A 149 -3.55 14.30 12.71
N PRO A 150 -2.90 14.06 13.87
CA PRO A 150 -2.83 15.05 14.92
C PRO A 150 -1.97 16.25 14.52
N HIS A 151 -2.15 17.38 15.19
CA HIS A 151 -1.28 18.56 15.12
C HIS A 151 -1.12 19.22 13.73
N GLN A 152 -2.07 19.02 12.80
CA GLN A 152 -1.99 19.61 11.46
C GLN A 152 -2.07 21.14 11.45
N ASP A 153 -2.74 21.72 12.45
CA ASP A 153 -2.78 23.16 12.69
C ASP A 153 -1.37 23.74 12.86
N MET A 154 -0.49 23.05 13.60
CA MET A 154 0.91 23.43 13.75
C MET A 154 1.71 23.20 12.46
N CYS A 155 1.46 22.09 11.77
CA CYS A 155 2.13 21.75 10.51
C CYS A 155 1.87 22.75 9.38
N SER A 156 0.70 23.41 9.39
CA SER A 156 0.34 24.44 8.41
C SER A 156 1.29 25.66 8.42
N LYS A 157 1.99 25.88 9.53
CA LYS A 157 2.94 27.00 9.72
C LYS A 157 4.30 26.73 9.07
N ILE A 158 4.59 25.50 8.65
CA ILE A 158 5.88 25.14 8.05
C ILE A 158 5.91 25.59 6.59
N GLY A 159 6.70 26.62 6.31
CA GLY A 159 6.84 27.19 4.97
C GLY A 159 7.52 26.24 3.98
N THR A 160 7.13 26.32 2.70
CA THR A 160 7.71 25.48 1.63
C THR A 160 9.23 25.59 1.53
N ASN A 161 9.80 26.77 1.78
CA ASN A 161 11.25 26.97 1.77
C ASN A 161 11.94 26.22 2.91
N GLN A 162 11.35 26.18 4.10
CA GLN A 162 11.87 25.40 5.23
C GLN A 162 11.88 23.91 4.91
N VAL A 163 10.80 23.39 4.31
CA VAL A 163 10.74 21.98 3.88
C VAL A 163 11.83 21.67 2.83
N ARG A 164 12.05 22.56 1.86
CA ARG A 164 13.03 22.33 0.79
C ARG A 164 14.47 22.32 1.31
N SER A 165 14.80 23.13 2.31
CA SER A 165 16.15 23.22 2.90
C SER A 165 16.39 22.26 4.06
N ALA A 166 15.36 21.56 4.52
CA ALA A 166 15.45 20.69 5.69
C ALA A 166 16.34 19.46 5.42
N PRO A 167 17.10 18.99 6.42
CA PRO A 167 17.76 17.68 6.35
C PRO A 167 16.74 16.58 5.99
N ARG A 168 17.17 15.61 5.19
CA ARG A 168 16.31 14.54 4.66
C ARG A 168 16.75 13.19 5.22
N ALA A 169 15.79 12.45 5.74
CA ALA A 169 15.90 11.03 6.04
C ALA A 169 15.15 10.23 4.96
N SER A 170 15.71 9.09 4.53
CA SER A 170 15.02 8.23 3.55
C SER A 170 15.09 6.74 3.89
N ALA A 171 13.99 6.03 3.59
CA ALA A 171 13.87 4.59 3.83
C ALA A 171 13.17 3.91 2.65
N TRP A 172 13.96 3.35 1.73
CA TRP A 172 13.45 2.71 0.52
C TRP A 172 13.86 1.24 0.48
N ASN A 173 12.93 0.37 0.09
CA ASN A 173 13.24 -1.05 -0.16
C ASN A 173 13.80 -1.30 -1.58
N PHE A 174 14.04 -0.24 -2.34
CA PHE A 174 14.69 -0.25 -3.65
C PHE A 174 15.53 1.01 -3.85
N GLY A 175 16.49 0.95 -4.76
CA GLY A 175 17.37 2.08 -5.05
C GLY A 175 18.19 2.51 -3.84
N GLN A 176 18.55 3.79 -3.79
CA GLN A 176 19.35 4.33 -2.69
C GLN A 176 18.46 4.65 -1.48
N SER A 177 18.79 4.01 -0.36
CA SER A 177 18.22 4.29 0.97
C SER A 177 19.33 4.72 1.91
N MET A 178 19.03 5.57 2.89
CA MET A 178 19.95 5.82 4.00
C MET A 178 20.09 4.56 4.86
N SER A 179 21.21 4.42 5.56
CA SER A 179 21.34 3.40 6.60
C SER A 179 20.43 3.72 7.79
N LEU A 180 20.15 2.73 8.65
CA LEU A 180 19.37 2.97 9.87
C LEU A 180 20.06 4.01 10.76
N GLN A 181 21.38 3.93 10.91
CA GLN A 181 22.16 4.85 11.72
C GLN A 181 22.06 6.29 11.22
N GLN A 182 22.23 6.51 9.91
CA GLN A 182 22.09 7.84 9.31
C GLN A 182 20.68 8.41 9.49
N ARG A 183 19.63 7.57 9.41
CA ARG A 183 18.26 8.02 9.71
C ARG A 183 18.14 8.46 11.16
N LYS A 184 18.63 7.64 12.11
CA LYS A 184 18.61 7.97 13.54
C LYS A 184 19.31 9.31 13.82
N GLU A 185 20.44 9.58 13.18
CA GLU A 185 21.18 10.85 13.28
C GLU A 185 20.35 12.05 12.78
N VAL A 186 19.69 11.93 11.63
CA VAL A 186 18.81 12.99 11.11
C VAL A 186 17.65 13.25 12.07
N PHE A 187 16.99 12.20 12.57
CA PHE A 187 15.88 12.34 13.52
C PHE A 187 16.35 12.90 14.86
N ALA A 188 17.55 12.56 15.34
CA ALA A 188 18.12 13.08 16.57
C ALA A 188 18.56 14.56 16.48
N SER A 189 18.91 15.04 15.27
CA SER A 189 19.50 16.38 15.06
C SER A 189 18.70 17.56 15.63
N ASP A 190 19.36 18.64 16.02
CA ASP A 190 18.67 19.85 16.53
C ASP A 190 17.91 20.65 15.46
N ALA A 191 17.88 20.16 14.21
CA ALA A 191 17.14 20.81 13.13
C ALA A 191 15.64 20.94 13.49
N PRO A 192 15.07 22.14 13.41
CA PRO A 192 13.67 22.37 13.78
C PRO A 192 12.70 21.67 12.83
N VAL A 193 13.09 21.52 11.56
CA VAL A 193 12.32 20.80 10.54
C VAL A 193 13.27 19.81 9.86
N ILE A 194 12.82 18.57 9.75
CA ILE A 194 13.43 17.55 8.87
C ILE A 194 12.36 17.01 7.90
N THR A 195 12.79 16.36 6.83
CA THR A 195 11.89 15.62 5.92
C THR A 195 12.15 14.13 5.98
N PHE A 196 11.10 13.35 5.77
CA PHE A 196 11.19 11.90 5.59
C PHE A 196 10.46 11.47 4.33
N ASP A 197 11.09 10.61 3.53
CA ASP A 197 10.44 9.91 2.43
C ASP A 197 10.83 8.42 2.42
N GLY A 198 9.87 7.56 2.14
CA GLY A 198 10.15 6.14 2.11
C GLY A 198 8.93 5.31 1.80
N ASN A 199 9.18 4.01 1.68
CA ASN A 199 8.16 2.98 1.54
C ASN A 199 8.43 1.75 2.42
N THR A 200 9.35 1.88 3.36
CA THR A 200 9.76 0.86 4.33
C THR A 200 10.26 1.53 5.61
N GLY A 201 10.71 0.74 6.57
CA GLY A 201 11.40 1.22 7.77
C GLY A 201 10.49 1.46 8.98
N ALA A 202 9.19 1.19 8.88
CA ALA A 202 8.35 1.14 10.05
C ALA A 202 8.81 -0.04 10.93
N PRO A 203 9.05 0.18 12.22
CA PRO A 203 9.33 -0.92 13.12
C PRO A 203 8.13 -1.83 13.14
N ARG A 204 8.44 -3.11 13.02
CA ARG A 204 7.45 -4.13 12.79
C ARG A 204 6.72 -4.58 14.08
N TYR A 205 7.04 -3.96 15.21
CA TYR A 205 6.52 -4.22 16.57
C TYR A 205 6.10 -2.94 17.30
N ALA A 206 5.79 -1.87 16.57
CA ALA A 206 5.25 -0.69 17.21
C ALA A 206 3.89 -1.02 17.82
N LEU A 207 3.71 -0.71 19.11
CA LEU A 207 2.46 -0.97 19.82
C LEU A 207 1.30 -0.29 19.05
N PRO A 208 0.17 -0.97 18.83
CA PRO A 208 -0.97 -0.42 18.08
C PRO A 208 -1.42 0.94 18.61
N SER A 209 -1.34 1.14 19.94
CA SER A 209 -1.66 2.37 20.64
C SER A 209 -0.86 3.59 20.17
N VAL A 210 0.33 3.40 19.58
CA VAL A 210 1.10 4.49 18.97
C VAL A 210 0.31 5.09 17.80
N TYR A 211 -0.34 4.25 17.01
CA TYR A 211 -1.02 4.65 15.78
C TYR A 211 -2.49 5.01 15.97
N ASP A 212 -3.13 4.68 17.10
CA ASP A 212 -4.55 4.99 17.32
C ASP A 212 -4.85 6.49 17.23
N ASN A 213 -3.95 7.34 17.74
CA ASN A 213 -4.06 8.80 17.62
C ASN A 213 -3.70 9.32 16.22
N PHE A 214 -3.06 8.50 15.38
CA PHE A 214 -2.63 8.85 14.04
C PHE A 214 -3.65 8.45 12.96
N LEU A 215 -4.33 7.32 13.17
CA LEU A 215 -5.27 6.71 12.25
C LEU A 215 -6.72 6.98 12.66
N VAL A 216 -6.99 8.21 13.08
CA VAL A 216 -8.34 8.69 13.39
C VAL A 216 -9.09 8.89 12.06
N PRO A 217 -10.14 8.11 11.77
CA PRO A 217 -10.81 8.20 10.47
C PRO A 217 -11.63 9.49 10.37
N THR A 218 -11.59 10.13 9.20
CA THR A 218 -12.44 11.28 8.88
C THR A 218 -13.92 10.86 8.84
N SER A 219 -14.85 11.83 8.89
CA SER A 219 -16.27 11.54 8.66
C SER A 219 -16.50 10.84 7.31
N ARG A 220 -15.81 11.28 6.26
CA ARG A 220 -15.92 10.70 4.92
C ARG A 220 -15.50 9.22 4.88
N LEU A 221 -14.42 8.86 5.58
CA LEU A 221 -14.01 7.46 5.67
C LEU A 221 -15.04 6.66 6.48
N LYS A 222 -15.50 7.18 7.63
CA LYS A 222 -16.54 6.54 8.46
C LYS A 222 -17.80 6.24 7.65
N ASP A 223 -18.26 7.18 6.82
CA ASP A 223 -19.44 7.02 5.97
C ASP A 223 -19.25 5.94 4.88
N THR A 224 -18.01 5.56 4.56
CA THR A 224 -17.68 4.53 3.58
C THR A 224 -17.46 3.16 4.21
N ILE A 225 -17.35 3.06 5.54
CA ILE A 225 -17.12 1.79 6.23
C ILE A 225 -18.44 0.98 6.23
N PRO A 226 -18.45 -0.25 5.69
CA PRO A 226 -19.68 -1.03 5.50
C PRO A 226 -20.10 -1.86 6.73
N TRP A 227 -19.45 -1.64 7.89
CA TRP A 227 -19.69 -2.36 9.13
C TRP A 227 -19.87 -1.39 10.30
N THR A 228 -20.67 -1.79 11.30
CA THR A 228 -20.86 -1.01 12.53
C THR A 228 -19.76 -1.32 13.54
N ASP A 229 -19.48 -2.61 13.75
CA ASP A 229 -18.37 -3.10 14.55
C ASP A 229 -17.27 -3.67 13.64
N PRO A 230 -15.97 -3.46 13.95
CA PRO A 230 -14.89 -4.04 13.17
C PRO A 230 -15.02 -5.57 13.06
N PRO A 231 -14.82 -6.17 11.87
CA PRO A 231 -14.83 -7.62 11.73
C PRO A 231 -13.74 -8.28 12.58
N SER A 232 -14.08 -9.32 13.32
CA SER A 232 -13.12 -10.07 14.16
C SER A 232 -12.10 -10.84 13.30
N CYS A 233 -12.52 -11.33 12.14
CA CYS A 233 -11.69 -12.00 11.14
C CYS A 233 -11.78 -11.26 9.79
N VAL A 234 -10.64 -11.00 9.17
CA VAL A 234 -10.55 -10.52 7.79
C VAL A 234 -9.70 -11.47 6.96
N VAL A 235 -10.14 -11.75 5.73
CA VAL A 235 -9.36 -12.48 4.73
C VAL A 235 -9.07 -11.54 3.56
N HIS A 236 -7.80 -11.23 3.32
CA HIS A 236 -7.38 -10.35 2.23
C HIS A 236 -6.71 -11.13 1.09
N LEU A 237 -7.43 -11.28 -0.03
CA LEU A 237 -6.95 -11.98 -1.22
C LEU A 237 -6.60 -10.99 -2.34
N ARG A 238 -5.32 -10.90 -2.68
CA ARG A 238 -4.82 -10.11 -3.80
C ARG A 238 -4.48 -11.04 -4.96
N LYS A 239 -5.30 -11.00 -6.02
CA LYS A 239 -4.94 -11.55 -7.33
C LYS A 239 -3.84 -10.69 -7.93
N GLY A 240 -2.71 -11.24 -8.36
CA GLY A 240 -1.62 -10.46 -8.94
C GLY A 240 -1.99 -9.76 -10.26
N ASP A 241 -1.15 -8.82 -10.68
CA ASP A 241 -1.38 -8.01 -11.88
C ASP A 241 -1.07 -8.81 -13.17
N ASN A 242 -1.93 -8.67 -14.18
CA ASN A 242 -1.70 -9.11 -15.57
C ASN A 242 -1.30 -10.58 -15.77
N GLY A 243 -1.69 -11.50 -14.88
CA GLY A 243 -1.49 -12.95 -15.04
C GLY A 243 -0.04 -13.46 -14.84
N GLY A 244 0.96 -12.59 -14.92
CA GLY A 244 2.37 -12.93 -14.68
C GLY A 244 2.74 -12.99 -13.19
N ASP A 245 2.02 -12.26 -12.34
CA ASP A 245 2.21 -12.26 -10.90
C ASP A 245 1.34 -13.34 -10.24
N LYS A 246 1.80 -14.59 -10.28
CA LYS A 246 1.12 -15.72 -9.61
C LYS A 246 1.36 -15.61 -8.10
N ARG A 247 0.38 -15.05 -7.38
CA ARG A 247 0.39 -14.99 -5.92
C ARG A 247 0.09 -16.36 -5.33
N ARG A 248 0.93 -16.80 -4.41
CA ARG A 248 0.66 -17.98 -3.58
C ARG A 248 -0.67 -17.81 -2.85
N GLY A 249 -1.37 -18.93 -2.63
CA GLY A 249 -2.64 -18.94 -1.90
C GLY A 249 -3.85 -18.46 -2.70
N THR A 250 -3.76 -18.37 -4.03
CA THR A 250 -4.87 -17.94 -4.90
C THR A 250 -5.26 -18.99 -5.94
N ASP A 251 -4.69 -20.19 -5.86
CA ASP A 251 -5.11 -21.33 -6.67
C ASP A 251 -6.43 -21.92 -6.17
N GLU A 252 -7.10 -22.67 -7.04
CA GLU A 252 -8.45 -23.18 -6.81
C GLU A 252 -8.56 -24.08 -5.56
N LYS A 253 -7.53 -24.90 -5.29
CA LYS A 253 -7.50 -25.76 -4.11
C LYS A 253 -7.44 -24.92 -2.84
N THR A 254 -6.58 -23.90 -2.83
CA THR A 254 -6.50 -22.96 -1.71
C THR A 254 -7.78 -22.18 -1.49
N LEU A 255 -8.39 -21.66 -2.56
CA LEU A 255 -9.66 -20.92 -2.44
C LEU A 255 -10.80 -21.80 -1.91
N LYS A 256 -10.80 -23.10 -2.25
CA LYS A 256 -11.75 -24.07 -1.70
C LYS A 256 -11.50 -24.30 -0.21
N ALA A 257 -10.26 -24.60 0.18
CA ALA A 257 -9.89 -24.79 1.58
C ALA A 257 -10.15 -23.53 2.44
N LEU A 258 -9.95 -22.33 1.87
CA LEU A 258 -10.29 -21.08 2.54
C LEU A 258 -11.80 -20.94 2.77
N ALA A 259 -12.63 -21.33 1.81
CA ALA A 259 -14.09 -21.25 1.96
C ALA A 259 -14.65 -22.23 3.00
N GLU A 260 -13.83 -23.21 3.40
CA GLU A 260 -14.13 -24.18 4.47
C GLU A 260 -13.57 -23.72 5.83
N LEU A 261 -12.87 -22.57 5.91
CA LEU A 261 -12.46 -22.00 7.19
C LEU A 261 -13.71 -21.69 8.02
N ASP A 262 -13.72 -22.25 9.23
CA ASP A 262 -14.80 -22.06 10.19
C ASP A 262 -14.79 -20.60 10.68
N GLY A 263 -15.82 -19.84 10.34
CA GLY A 263 -16.03 -18.49 10.87
C GLY A 263 -16.60 -17.46 9.89
N ASP A 264 -17.30 -16.49 10.47
CA ASP A 264 -17.80 -15.28 9.81
C ASP A 264 -16.64 -14.31 9.50
N CYS A 265 -15.77 -14.71 8.57
CA CYS A 265 -14.69 -13.85 8.10
C CYS A 265 -15.20 -12.82 7.07
N TYR A 266 -14.55 -11.66 7.06
CA TYR A 266 -14.83 -10.57 6.12
C TYR A 266 -13.83 -10.60 4.96
N LEU A 267 -14.31 -10.76 3.73
CA LEU A 267 -13.45 -10.83 2.54
C LEU A 267 -13.12 -9.44 2.00
N ILE A 268 -11.84 -9.22 1.73
CA ILE A 268 -11.35 -8.08 0.95
C ILE A 268 -10.56 -8.60 -0.23
N THR A 269 -10.93 -8.21 -1.44
CA THR A 269 -10.22 -8.67 -2.64
C THR A 269 -10.35 -7.72 -3.83
N ASN A 270 -9.33 -7.76 -4.71
CA ASN A 270 -9.38 -7.12 -6.02
C ASN A 270 -10.01 -7.99 -7.13
N ASN A 271 -10.53 -9.17 -6.80
CA ASN A 271 -11.22 -10.04 -7.75
C ASN A 271 -12.71 -10.22 -7.40
N MET A 272 -13.59 -9.63 -8.20
CA MET A 272 -15.04 -9.66 -8.01
C MET A 272 -15.66 -11.05 -8.00
N GLU A 273 -15.08 -12.00 -8.76
CA GLU A 273 -15.58 -13.37 -8.81
C GLU A 273 -15.44 -14.07 -7.45
N TRP A 274 -14.43 -13.68 -6.67
CA TRP A 274 -14.22 -14.24 -5.34
C TRP A 274 -15.26 -13.76 -4.35
N TYR A 275 -15.78 -12.53 -4.46
CA TYR A 275 -16.90 -12.09 -3.61
C TYR A 275 -18.06 -13.07 -3.72
N LYS A 276 -18.56 -13.32 -4.94
CA LYS A 276 -19.66 -14.28 -5.18
C LYS A 276 -19.37 -15.68 -4.62
N ARG A 277 -18.13 -16.16 -4.78
CA ARG A 277 -17.71 -17.48 -4.26
C ARG A 277 -17.82 -17.55 -2.74
N PHE A 278 -17.28 -16.56 -2.03
CA PHE A 278 -17.23 -16.57 -0.57
C PHE A 278 -18.53 -16.08 0.08
N SER A 279 -19.38 -15.33 -0.61
CA SER A 279 -20.76 -15.07 -0.16
C SER A 279 -21.52 -16.38 0.04
N ASN A 280 -21.32 -17.37 -0.85
CA ASN A 280 -21.94 -18.69 -0.71
C ASN A 280 -21.40 -19.48 0.50
N ALA A 281 -20.21 -19.12 1.01
CA ALA A 281 -19.63 -19.65 2.23
C ALA A 281 -20.02 -18.84 3.48
N GLY A 282 -20.92 -17.85 3.35
CA GLY A 282 -21.40 -17.03 4.46
C GLY A 282 -20.52 -15.81 4.79
N TRP A 283 -19.42 -15.60 4.07
CA TRP A 283 -18.51 -14.49 4.38
C TRP A 283 -19.12 -13.14 3.97
N ALA A 284 -19.03 -12.19 4.90
CA ALA A 284 -19.36 -10.80 4.61
C ALA A 284 -18.27 -10.18 3.72
N HIS A 285 -18.64 -9.19 2.92
CA HIS A 285 -17.70 -8.46 2.07
C HIS A 285 -18.29 -7.10 1.73
N PRO A 286 -17.48 -6.14 1.26
CA PRO A 286 -18.01 -4.82 0.95
C PRO A 286 -18.91 -4.87 -0.30
N PRO A 287 -19.91 -3.98 -0.42
CA PRO A 287 -20.84 -3.94 -1.53
C PRO A 287 -20.26 -3.23 -2.77
N TRP A 288 -18.96 -3.38 -3.04
CA TRP A 288 -18.29 -2.71 -4.16
C TRP A 288 -18.75 -3.31 -5.49
N SER A 289 -19.23 -2.48 -6.42
CA SER A 289 -19.75 -2.93 -7.70
C SER A 289 -18.71 -2.97 -8.83
N ASP A 290 -17.56 -2.30 -8.67
CA ASP A 290 -16.56 -2.15 -9.74
C ASP A 290 -15.13 -1.94 -9.21
N VAL A 291 -14.36 -3.02 -9.09
CA VAL A 291 -13.00 -2.98 -8.50
C VAL A 291 -11.91 -2.75 -9.58
N LYS A 292 -12.23 -2.10 -10.71
CA LYS A 292 -11.19 -1.62 -11.65
C LYS A 292 -10.39 -0.50 -10.99
N ARG A 293 -9.31 -0.90 -10.33
CA ARG A 293 -8.61 -0.24 -9.21
C ARG A 293 -7.51 0.77 -9.58
N HIS A 294 -7.49 1.32 -10.80
CA HIS A 294 -6.38 2.18 -11.25
C HIS A 294 -6.77 3.55 -11.82
N GLN A 295 -8.02 3.99 -11.66
CA GLN A 295 -8.42 5.37 -11.96
C GLN A 295 -9.09 5.96 -10.72
N MET A 296 -8.34 6.81 -10.01
CA MET A 296 -8.75 7.47 -8.77
C MET A 296 -9.79 8.55 -9.10
N ALA A 297 -11.07 8.16 -9.13
CA ALA A 297 -12.14 9.06 -8.77
C ALA A 297 -12.27 9.06 -7.23
N ASN A 298 -12.60 10.21 -6.64
CA ASN A 298 -12.60 10.42 -5.18
C ASN A 298 -13.38 9.35 -4.37
N SER A 299 -14.37 8.66 -4.95
CA SER A 299 -15.11 7.57 -4.28
C SER A 299 -14.30 6.27 -4.20
N LYS A 300 -13.63 5.86 -5.28
CA LYS A 300 -12.81 4.63 -5.33
C LYS A 300 -11.61 4.68 -4.41
N GLU A 301 -11.10 5.88 -4.16
CA GLU A 301 -10.02 6.10 -3.22
C GLU A 301 -10.47 5.83 -1.77
N LEU A 302 -11.65 6.30 -1.38
CA LEU A 302 -12.22 6.05 -0.04
C LEU A 302 -12.59 4.57 0.15
N GLU A 303 -13.08 3.88 -0.88
CA GLU A 303 -13.29 2.42 -0.83
C GLU A 303 -11.98 1.68 -0.52
N LEU A 304 -10.88 2.07 -1.17
CA LEU A 304 -9.57 1.48 -0.92
C LEU A 304 -9.07 1.77 0.52
N TRP A 305 -9.32 2.97 1.04
CA TRP A 305 -9.00 3.31 2.42
C TRP A 305 -9.89 2.54 3.42
N SER A 306 -11.17 2.33 3.11
CA SER A 306 -12.11 1.51 3.88
C SER A 306 -11.64 0.05 3.94
N ASP A 307 -11.25 -0.54 2.81
CA ASP A 307 -10.63 -1.86 2.76
C ASP A 307 -9.37 -1.93 3.65
N TRP A 308 -8.46 -0.96 3.52
CA TRP A 308 -7.23 -0.92 4.30
C TRP A 308 -7.51 -0.82 5.81
N TYR A 309 -8.41 0.09 6.19
CA TYR A 309 -8.77 0.33 7.58
C TYR A 309 -9.50 -0.86 8.21
N THR A 310 -10.30 -1.57 7.42
CA THR A 310 -10.95 -2.83 7.84
C THR A 310 -9.91 -3.89 8.21
N ILE A 311 -8.84 -4.05 7.43
CA ILE A 311 -7.73 -4.95 7.77
C ILE A 311 -7.04 -4.49 9.07
N TYR A 312 -6.76 -3.19 9.20
CA TYR A 312 -6.09 -2.63 10.37
C TYR A 312 -6.89 -2.82 11.67
N ARG A 313 -8.22 -2.76 11.61
CA ARG A 313 -9.10 -2.86 12.78
C ARG A 313 -9.47 -4.29 13.17
N ALA A 314 -9.16 -5.28 12.34
CA ALA A 314 -9.49 -6.68 12.61
C ALA A 314 -8.66 -7.26 13.75
N SER A 315 -9.19 -8.27 14.44
CA SER A 315 -8.43 -9.01 15.46
C SER A 315 -7.60 -10.14 14.86
N LYS A 316 -8.05 -10.69 13.73
CA LYS A 316 -7.38 -11.77 12.99
C LYS A 316 -7.39 -11.47 11.51
N VAL A 317 -6.24 -11.65 10.85
CA VAL A 317 -6.09 -11.41 9.42
C VAL A 317 -5.41 -12.59 8.74
N TYR A 318 -6.07 -13.17 7.74
CA TYR A 318 -5.45 -14.05 6.77
C TYR A 318 -5.18 -13.26 5.50
N HIS A 319 -3.98 -13.33 4.94
CA HIS A 319 -3.72 -12.57 3.72
C HIS A 319 -2.75 -13.23 2.76
N THR A 320 -2.95 -12.99 1.49
CA THR A 320 -1.90 -13.20 0.48
C THR A 320 -0.72 -12.25 0.73
N ALA A 321 0.48 -12.62 0.25
CA ALA A 321 1.64 -11.71 0.28
C ALA A 321 1.29 -10.42 -0.46
N SER A 322 1.15 -9.30 0.25
CA SER A 322 0.67 -8.05 -0.31
C SER A 322 1.08 -6.90 0.60
N GLY A 323 1.81 -5.93 0.04
CA GLY A 323 2.20 -4.73 0.78
C GLY A 323 1.01 -3.95 1.35
N PHE A 324 -0.19 -4.14 0.78
CA PHE A 324 -1.45 -3.57 1.28
C PHE A 324 -1.82 -4.13 2.65
N SER A 325 -2.05 -5.44 2.77
CA SER A 325 -2.37 -6.07 4.06
C SER A 325 -1.21 -6.01 5.02
N GLU A 326 0.03 -6.28 4.57
CA GLU A 326 1.23 -6.23 5.43
C GLU A 326 1.43 -4.86 6.07
N SER A 327 1.04 -3.79 5.38
CA SER A 327 1.08 -2.45 5.97
C SER A 327 0.04 -2.33 7.08
N ALA A 328 -1.21 -2.71 6.84
CA ALA A 328 -2.28 -2.63 7.83
C ALA A 328 -2.00 -3.54 9.05
N THR A 329 -1.66 -4.80 8.82
CA THR A 329 -1.42 -5.79 9.89
C THR A 329 -0.22 -5.41 10.73
N GLY A 330 0.83 -4.87 10.11
CA GLY A 330 2.03 -4.40 10.80
C GLY A 330 1.87 -3.24 11.76
N MET A 331 0.72 -2.58 11.73
CA MET A 331 0.37 -1.47 12.60
C MET A 331 -0.75 -1.85 13.58
N SER A 332 -1.44 -2.95 13.28
CA SER A 332 -2.54 -3.48 14.06
C SER A 332 -2.03 -4.35 15.21
N GLY A 333 -2.90 -4.61 16.18
CA GLY A 333 -2.69 -5.69 17.15
C GLY A 333 -3.18 -7.05 16.68
N ALA A 334 -3.46 -7.21 15.37
CA ALA A 334 -4.10 -8.39 14.83
C ALA A 334 -3.16 -9.61 14.81
N SER A 335 -3.71 -10.79 15.05
CA SER A 335 -3.05 -12.04 14.70
C SER A 335 -3.06 -12.19 13.18
N SER A 336 -1.89 -12.12 12.54
CA SER A 336 -1.76 -12.12 11.09
C SER A 336 -1.11 -13.41 10.57
N GLN A 337 -1.72 -14.03 9.56
CA GLN A 337 -1.21 -15.24 8.90
C GLN A 337 -1.19 -15.06 7.38
N MET A 338 -0.03 -15.29 6.78
CA MET A 338 0.15 -15.31 5.34
C MET A 338 -0.33 -16.65 4.77
N ILE A 339 -1.13 -16.58 3.70
CA ILE A 339 -1.64 -17.75 2.98
C ILE A 339 -0.56 -18.22 2.00
N LEU A 340 -0.03 -19.43 2.22
CA LEU A 340 1.02 -20.01 1.38
C LEU A 340 0.47 -20.91 0.26
N GLY A 341 -0.76 -21.40 0.41
CA GLY A 341 -1.36 -22.35 -0.51
C GLY A 341 -2.00 -23.52 0.23
N THR A 342 -2.08 -24.66 -0.42
CA THR A 342 -2.45 -25.95 0.19
C THR A 342 -1.39 -27.00 -0.06
N SER A 343 -1.13 -27.86 0.91
CA SER A 343 -0.37 -29.12 0.78
C SER A 343 -1.28 -30.26 1.20
N ASP A 344 -1.45 -31.26 0.33
CA ASP A 344 -2.28 -32.46 0.60
C ASP A 344 -3.74 -32.14 1.01
N GLY A 345 -4.28 -31.03 0.52
CA GLY A 345 -5.63 -30.54 0.87
C GLY A 345 -5.68 -29.68 2.12
N THR A 346 -4.60 -29.63 2.92
CA THR A 346 -4.50 -28.82 4.13
C THR A 346 -4.02 -27.41 3.80
N LEU A 347 -4.75 -26.40 4.27
CA LEU A 347 -4.38 -25.00 4.14
C LEU A 347 -3.05 -24.73 4.83
N GLN A 348 -2.08 -24.21 4.08
CA GLN A 348 -0.77 -23.84 4.59
C GLN A 348 -0.77 -22.36 4.94
N LEU A 349 -0.59 -22.09 6.22
CA LEU A 349 -0.51 -20.75 6.78
C LEU A 349 0.87 -20.56 7.38
N GLU A 350 1.45 -19.40 7.14
CA GLU A 350 2.65 -18.97 7.82
C GLU A 350 2.23 -17.81 8.71
N CYS A 351 2.52 -17.88 10.01
CA CYS A 351 2.43 -16.69 10.84
C CYS A 351 3.19 -15.58 10.14
N ASP A 352 2.54 -14.44 9.90
CA ASP A 352 3.23 -13.25 9.43
C ASP A 352 3.97 -12.65 10.64
N PHE A 353 4.87 -13.46 11.21
CA PHE A 353 5.94 -12.97 12.04
C PHE A 353 6.80 -12.15 11.12
N MET A 354 6.59 -10.85 11.26
CA MET A 354 7.35 -9.78 10.70
C MET A 354 8.85 -10.11 10.58
N ARG A 355 9.25 -10.69 9.43
CA ARG A 355 10.65 -11.01 9.15
C ARG A 355 11.46 -9.71 9.18
N ILE A 356 12.32 -9.56 10.18
CA ILE A 356 13.32 -8.49 10.23
C ILE A 356 14.31 -8.80 9.11
N LEU A 357 14.18 -8.08 7.99
CA LEU A 357 15.23 -8.00 6.99
C LEU A 357 16.10 -6.80 7.38
N GLU A 358 17.09 -7.02 8.23
CA GLU A 358 18.24 -6.12 8.21
C GLU A 358 19.03 -6.41 6.94
N ASP A 359 19.23 -5.36 6.15
CA ASP A 359 20.32 -5.30 5.21
C ASP A 359 21.56 -4.99 6.05
N ASP A 360 22.34 -6.01 6.38
CA ASP A 360 23.59 -5.88 7.15
C ASP A 360 24.71 -5.17 6.35
N GLY A 361 24.37 -4.60 5.19
CA GLY A 361 25.29 -3.96 4.28
C GLY A 361 26.17 -4.95 3.52
N SER A 362 26.00 -6.26 3.71
CA SER A 362 26.79 -7.30 3.04
C SER A 362 26.18 -7.76 1.70
N GLY A 363 24.99 -7.26 1.33
CA GLY A 363 24.28 -7.70 0.14
C GLY A 363 23.64 -9.10 0.27
N GLY A 364 23.76 -9.75 1.44
CA GLY A 364 23.13 -11.02 1.76
C GLY A 364 21.90 -10.83 2.66
N ARG A 365 20.72 -11.30 2.22
CA ARG A 365 19.54 -11.38 3.10
C ARG A 365 19.71 -12.52 4.10
N ARG A 366 20.21 -12.24 5.30
CA ARG A 366 20.18 -13.20 6.43
C ARG A 366 19.06 -12.83 7.40
N LEU A 367 18.33 -13.85 7.85
CA LEU A 367 17.37 -13.74 8.94
C LEU A 367 18.16 -13.67 10.25
N LYS A 368 18.11 -12.54 10.94
CA LYS A 368 18.50 -12.44 12.35
C LYS A 368 17.29 -11.96 13.15
N ALA A 369 16.94 -12.70 14.20
CA ALA A 369 16.21 -12.13 15.32
C ALA A 369 17.16 -11.13 15.99
N ILE A 370 16.73 -9.87 16.11
CA ILE A 370 17.56 -8.82 16.71
C ILE A 370 16.76 -8.23 17.86
N ASP A 371 17.41 -8.24 19.01
CA ASP A 371 17.02 -7.48 20.18
C ASP A 371 17.21 -5.99 19.87
N TYR A 372 16.11 -5.23 19.77
CA TYR A 372 16.18 -3.78 19.76
C TYR A 372 16.60 -3.28 21.14
N GLU A 373 17.88 -2.95 21.32
CA GLU A 373 18.26 -2.00 22.36
C GLU A 373 17.74 -0.61 21.93
N LEU A 374 16.56 -0.24 22.44
CA LEU A 374 16.14 1.15 22.45
C LEU A 374 17.17 1.96 23.24
N PRO A 375 17.46 3.22 22.86
CA PRO A 375 18.23 4.10 23.72
C PRO A 375 17.51 4.17 25.06
N ARG A 376 18.14 3.66 26.13
CA ARG A 376 17.65 3.91 27.49
C ARG A 376 17.77 5.42 27.71
N ALA A 377 16.65 6.07 27.98
CA ALA A 377 16.59 7.49 28.30
C ALA A 377 17.38 7.81 29.57
#